data_AF-A0A1Y0G3C3-F1
#
_entry.id   AF-A0A1Y0G3C3-F1
#
_cell.length_a   1.000
_cell.length_b   1.000
_cell.length_c   1.000
_cell.angle_alpha   90.00
_cell.angle_beta   90.00
_cell.angle_gamma   90.00
#
_symmetry.space_group_name_H-M   'P 1'
#
loop_
_entity.id
_entity.type
_entity.pdbx_description
1 polymer ?
#
loop_
_entity_poly.entity_id
_entity_poly.type
_entity_poly.pdbx_seq_one_letter_code
_entity_poly.pdbx_strand_id
1 'polypeptide(L)'
;MIQFSIKPRLCVLAAKEEVCRDELEVTWAAEEARSLCLYQSGESMPLRCWENQTQGAYQFNITASTSVDFHLREEEGTQALGSEVFEVVYDQKKFRKQRRNPWSFF
;
A
#
# COMPACT_ATOMS: atom_id res chain seq x y z
N MET A 1 -9.74 -18.42 7.52
CA MET A 1 -9.29 -17.01 7.65
C MET A 1 -8.50 -16.59 6.41
N ILE A 2 -8.51 -15.30 6.03
CA ILE A 2 -7.68 -14.75 4.94
C ILE A 2 -6.59 -13.85 5.54
N GLN A 3 -5.35 -14.09 5.11
CA GLN A 3 -4.19 -13.24 5.41
C GLN A 3 -3.85 -12.48 4.14
N PHE A 4 -3.85 -11.16 4.20
CA PHE A 4 -3.54 -10.28 3.08
C PHE A 4 -2.46 -9.30 3.50
N SER A 5 -1.46 -9.07 2.63
CA SER A 5 -0.35 -8.18 2.93
C SER A 5 0.22 -7.57 1.65
N ILE A 6 0.65 -6.32 1.76
CA ILE A 6 1.43 -5.63 0.72
C ILE A 6 2.77 -5.17 1.28
N LYS A 7 3.79 -5.09 0.43
CA LYS A 7 5.13 -4.59 0.77
C LYS A 7 5.71 -3.80 -0.41
N PRO A 8 6.31 -2.63 -0.18
CA PRO A 8 6.29 -1.86 1.06
C PRO A 8 4.87 -1.31 1.36
N ARG A 9 4.60 -0.96 2.63
CA ARG A 9 3.31 -0.34 3.04
C ARG A 9 3.37 1.19 3.10
N LEU A 10 4.57 1.76 3.14
CA LEU A 10 4.80 3.19 3.31
C LEU A 10 5.86 3.65 2.33
N CYS A 11 5.57 4.74 1.64
CA CYS A 11 6.50 5.49 0.83
C CYS A 11 6.60 6.93 1.32
N VAL A 12 7.83 7.41 1.45
CA VAL A 12 8.11 8.77 1.93
C VAL A 12 8.67 9.59 0.78
N LEU A 13 7.89 10.57 0.30
CA LEU A 13 8.30 11.48 -0.76
C LEU A 13 9.27 12.52 -0.23
N ALA A 14 10.46 12.59 -0.84
CA ALA A 14 11.39 13.66 -0.57
C ALA A 14 10.83 15.01 -1.07
N ALA A 15 11.35 16.12 -0.55
CA ALA A 15 10.87 17.47 -0.90
C ALA A 15 10.94 17.86 -2.39
N LYS A 16 11.64 17.08 -3.23
CA LYS A 16 11.75 17.28 -4.68
C LYS A 16 11.00 16.20 -5.49
N GLU A 17 10.32 15.29 -4.83
CA GLU A 17 9.59 14.19 -5.45
C GLU A 17 8.09 14.47 -5.38
N GLU A 18 7.42 14.33 -6.52
CA GLU A 18 5.96 14.53 -6.62
C GLU A 18 5.19 13.21 -6.58
N VAL A 19 5.85 12.10 -6.88
CA VAL A 19 5.24 10.76 -6.93
C VAL A 19 6.20 9.72 -6.40
N CYS A 20 5.65 8.73 -5.72
CA CYS A 20 6.37 7.57 -5.26
C CYS A 20 6.46 6.58 -6.41
N ARG A 21 7.65 6.05 -6.67
CA ARG A 21 7.86 4.96 -7.62
C ARG A 21 8.52 3.82 -6.88
N ASP A 22 7.82 2.70 -6.79
CA ASP A 22 8.30 1.53 -6.07
C ASP A 22 7.80 0.25 -6.73
N GLU A 23 8.38 -0.88 -6.35
CA GLU A 23 7.86 -2.20 -6.69
C GLU A 23 7.02 -2.71 -5.53
N LEU A 24 5.72 -2.90 -5.76
CA LEU A 24 4.80 -3.39 -4.76
C LEU A 24 4.65 -4.91 -4.90
N GLU A 25 4.96 -5.63 -3.83
CA GLU A 25 4.67 -7.05 -3.66
C GLU A 25 3.38 -7.22 -2.87
N VAL A 26 2.42 -7.94 -3.46
CA VAL A 26 1.14 -8.28 -2.86
C VAL A 26 1.10 -9.78 -2.64
N THR A 27 0.72 -10.19 -1.43
CA THR A 27 0.60 -11.60 -1.07
C THR A 27 -0.68 -11.85 -0.30
N TRP A 28 -1.25 -13.05 -0.50
CA TRP A 28 -2.36 -13.52 0.30
C TRP A 28 -2.33 -15.02 0.51
N ALA A 29 -2.97 -15.46 1.60
CA ALA A 29 -3.17 -16.86 1.93
C ALA A 29 -4.55 -17.07 2.57
N ALA A 30 -5.13 -18.24 2.35
CA ALA A 30 -6.41 -18.67 2.88
C ALA A 30 -6.33 -20.15 3.31
N GLU A 31 -7.19 -20.54 4.27
CA GLU A 31 -7.28 -21.94 4.72
C GLU A 31 -7.84 -22.89 3.66
N GLU A 32 -8.72 -22.38 2.80
CA GLU A 32 -9.40 -23.12 1.74
C GLU A 32 -9.12 -22.48 0.38
N ALA A 33 -9.22 -23.25 -0.68
CA ALA A 33 -9.02 -22.76 -2.03
C ALA A 33 -10.13 -21.77 -2.40
N ARG A 34 -9.75 -20.61 -2.95
CA ARG A 34 -10.65 -19.52 -3.33
C ARG A 34 -10.25 -18.93 -4.67
N SER A 35 -11.24 -18.38 -5.36
CA SER A 35 -11.03 -17.56 -6.56
C SER A 35 -11.09 -16.09 -6.17
N LEU A 36 -9.93 -15.44 -6.09
CA LEU A 36 -9.78 -14.07 -5.61
C LEU A 36 -9.16 -13.17 -6.66
N CYS A 37 -9.59 -11.91 -6.68
CA CYS A 37 -9.07 -10.86 -7.52
C CYS A 37 -8.59 -9.67 -6.68
N LEU A 38 -7.42 -9.15 -7.02
CA LEU A 38 -6.82 -7.94 -6.49
C LEU A 38 -7.33 -6.73 -7.25
N TYR A 39 -7.86 -5.75 -6.52
CA TYR A 39 -8.34 -4.48 -7.06
C TYR A 39 -7.62 -3.31 -6.40
N GLN A 40 -7.45 -2.24 -7.17
CA GLN A 40 -7.10 -0.93 -6.67
C GLN A 40 -8.38 -0.09 -6.50
N SER A 41 -8.48 0.69 -5.43
CA SER A 41 -9.60 1.60 -5.24
C SER A 41 -9.72 2.61 -6.39
N GLY A 42 -10.94 2.75 -6.92
CA GLY A 42 -11.24 3.59 -8.07
C GLY A 42 -11.09 2.89 -9.43
N GLU A 43 -10.51 1.69 -9.49
CA GLU A 43 -10.42 0.90 -10.72
C GLU A 43 -11.49 -0.19 -10.77
N SER A 44 -12.14 -0.33 -11.93
CA SER A 44 -13.14 -1.38 -12.17
C SER A 44 -12.52 -2.71 -12.59
N MET A 45 -11.33 -2.66 -13.20
CA MET A 45 -10.61 -3.84 -13.68
C MET A 45 -9.71 -4.40 -12.58
N PRO A 46 -9.67 -5.72 -12.39
CA PRO A 46 -8.73 -6.33 -11.46
C PRO A 46 -7.31 -6.23 -11.99
N LEU A 47 -6.35 -5.98 -11.09
CA LEU A 47 -4.93 -6.00 -11.40
C LEU A 47 -4.43 -7.44 -11.62
N ARG A 48 -4.95 -8.38 -10.83
CA ARG A 48 -4.61 -9.80 -10.91
C ARG A 48 -5.72 -10.64 -10.31
N CYS A 49 -6.02 -11.78 -10.94
CA CYS A 49 -6.89 -12.81 -10.38
C CYS A 49 -6.14 -14.13 -10.21
N TRP A 50 -6.60 -14.92 -9.23
CA TRP A 50 -6.17 -16.28 -8.95
C TRP A 50 -7.42 -17.13 -8.84
N GLU A 51 -7.44 -18.28 -9.51
CA GLU A 51 -8.59 -19.19 -9.53
C GLU A 51 -8.29 -20.46 -8.74
N ASN A 52 -9.17 -20.80 -7.79
CA ASN A 52 -9.09 -22.00 -6.97
C ASN A 52 -7.71 -22.23 -6.34
N GLN A 53 -7.14 -21.19 -5.70
CA GLN A 53 -5.84 -21.24 -5.02
C GLN A 53 -6.01 -21.02 -3.52
N THR A 54 -5.12 -21.55 -2.70
CA THR A 54 -5.04 -21.23 -1.27
C THR A 54 -4.10 -20.06 -0.97
N GLN A 55 -3.29 -19.65 -1.94
CA GLN A 55 -2.35 -18.53 -1.80
C GLN A 55 -2.09 -17.87 -3.16
N GLY A 56 -1.65 -16.61 -3.12
CA GLY A 56 -1.25 -15.89 -4.32
C GLY A 56 -0.22 -14.82 -4.01
N ALA A 57 0.62 -14.53 -5.01
CA ALA A 57 1.59 -13.45 -4.99
C ALA A 57 1.57 -12.69 -6.32
N TYR A 58 1.74 -11.37 -6.27
CA TYR A 58 1.82 -10.51 -7.44
C TYR A 58 2.75 -9.34 -7.16
N GLN A 59 3.65 -9.07 -8.10
CA GLN A 59 4.60 -7.97 -8.03
C GLN A 59 4.36 -7.04 -9.22
N PHE A 60 4.30 -5.74 -8.97
CA PHE A 60 4.12 -4.74 -10.01
C PHE A 60 4.72 -3.39 -9.59
N ASN A 61 5.11 -2.60 -10.58
CA ASN A 61 5.56 -1.23 -10.34
C ASN A 61 4.36 -0.33 -10.09
N ILE A 62 4.41 0.43 -9.00
CA ILE A 62 3.40 1.43 -8.65
C ILE A 62 3.97 2.84 -8.81
N THR A 63 3.14 3.76 -9.30
CA THR A 63 3.43 5.20 -9.29
C THR A 63 2.27 5.93 -8.64
N ALA A 64 2.48 6.51 -7.45
CA ALA A 64 1.41 7.11 -6.66
C ALA A 64 1.83 8.46 -6.04
N SER A 65 0.99 9.49 -6.17
CA SER A 65 1.16 10.79 -5.51
C SER A 65 0.43 10.87 -4.15
N THR A 66 -0.51 9.96 -3.91
CA THR A 66 -1.35 9.84 -2.72
C THR A 66 -1.44 8.39 -2.29
N SER A 67 -1.88 8.13 -1.06
CA SER A 67 -2.12 6.76 -0.60
C SER A 67 -3.10 6.01 -1.50
N VAL A 68 -2.87 4.72 -1.68
CA VAL A 68 -3.65 3.85 -2.57
C VAL A 68 -4.18 2.66 -1.78
N ASP A 69 -5.50 2.47 -1.79
CA ASP A 69 -6.13 1.31 -1.15
C ASP A 69 -6.21 0.12 -2.13
N PHE A 70 -5.86 -1.06 -1.63
CA PHE A 70 -5.96 -2.33 -2.32
C PHE A 70 -6.93 -3.26 -1.61
N HIS A 71 -7.72 -4.00 -2.39
CA HIS A 71 -8.71 -4.92 -1.86
C HIS A 71 -8.66 -6.26 -2.58
N LEU A 72 -8.85 -7.34 -1.82
CA LEU A 72 -9.16 -8.66 -2.35
C LEU A 72 -10.66 -8.90 -2.32
N ARG A 73 -11.20 -9.35 -3.44
CA ARG A 73 -12.62 -9.73 -3.60
C ARG A 73 -12.72 -11.08 -4.28
N GLU A 74 -13.80 -11.81 -4.03
CA GLU A 74 -14.13 -12.97 -4.86
C GLU A 74 -14.66 -12.49 -6.21
N GLU A 75 -14.52 -13.31 -7.26
CA GLU A 75 -14.89 -12.96 -8.64
C GLU A 75 -16.36 -12.55 -8.77
N GLU A 76 -17.25 -13.21 -8.03
CA GLU A 76 -18.69 -12.92 -8.01
C GLU A 76 -19.10 -11.94 -6.89
N GLY A 77 -18.15 -11.51 -6.06
CA GLY A 77 -18.41 -10.74 -4.84
C GLY A 77 -17.98 -9.28 -4.93
N THR A 78 -18.82 -8.35 -4.46
CA THR A 78 -18.44 -6.94 -4.28
C THR A 78 -17.77 -6.67 -2.93
N GLN A 79 -17.92 -7.59 -1.98
CA GLN A 79 -17.40 -7.44 -0.63
C GLN A 79 -15.88 -7.68 -0.59
N ALA A 80 -15.16 -6.74 0.01
CA ALA A 80 -13.73 -6.91 0.28
C ALA A 80 -13.52 -7.95 1.39
N LEU A 81 -12.72 -8.97 1.10
CA LEU A 81 -12.30 -10.01 2.03
C LEU A 81 -10.97 -9.68 2.73
N GLY A 82 -10.19 -8.78 2.14
CA GLY A 82 -8.99 -8.20 2.72
C GLY A 82 -8.77 -6.80 2.14
N SER A 83 -8.22 -5.90 2.95
CA SER A 83 -7.90 -4.53 2.55
C SER A 83 -6.55 -4.14 3.10
N GLU A 84 -5.73 -3.50 2.27
CA GLU A 84 -4.40 -3.01 2.63
C GLU A 84 -4.17 -1.65 1.96
N VAL A 85 -3.35 -0.81 2.58
CA VAL A 85 -3.11 0.56 2.13
C VAL A 85 -1.63 0.76 1.87
N PHE A 86 -1.30 1.24 0.67
CA PHE A 86 0.01 1.79 0.36
C PHE A 86 0.01 3.27 0.73
N GLU A 87 0.59 3.60 1.88
CA GLU A 87 0.62 4.97 2.40
C GLU A 87 1.69 5.80 1.71
N VAL A 88 1.30 6.97 1.20
CA VAL A 88 2.24 7.96 0.66
C VAL A 88 2.28 9.18 1.57
N VAL A 89 3.45 9.45 2.14
CA VAL A 89 3.67 10.55 3.09
C VAL A 89 4.76 11.48 2.57
N TYR A 90 4.59 12.80 2.75
CA TYR A 90 5.61 13.78 2.39
C TYR A 90 6.61 13.97 3.53
N ASP A 91 7.91 13.86 3.26
CA ASP A 91 8.97 14.26 4.19
C ASP A 91 8.98 15.78 4.35
N GLN A 92 8.09 16.27 5.20
CA GLN A 92 8.17 17.63 5.68
C GLN A 92 9.32 17.69 6.69
N LYS A 93 10.50 18.11 6.20
CA LYS A 93 11.57 18.64 7.07
C LYS A 93 11.01 19.83 7.84
N LYS A 94 10.33 19.57 8.96
CA LYS A 94 10.13 20.57 10.00
C LYS A 94 11.55 20.93 10.42
N PHE A 95 12.04 22.09 9.95
CA PHE A 95 13.15 22.78 10.58
C PHE A 95 12.79 22.87 12.06
N ARG A 96 13.26 21.91 12.86
CA ARG A 96 13.17 21.95 14.30
C ARG A 96 14.09 23.11 14.64
N LYS A 97 13.53 24.33 14.71
CA LYS A 97 14.22 25.48 15.29
C LYS A 97 14.74 24.97 16.62
N GLN A 98 16.04 24.73 16.68
CA GLN A 98 16.71 24.39 17.92
C GLN A 98 16.26 25.47 18.89
N ARG A 99 15.60 25.10 19.98
CA ARG A 99 15.30 26.07 21.03
C ARG A 99 16.67 26.50 21.54
N ARG A 100 17.20 27.60 21.00
CA ARG A 100 18.39 28.23 21.55
C ARG A 100 18.01 28.58 22.97
N ASN A 101 18.65 27.92 23.93
CA ASN A 101 18.48 28.26 25.32
C ASN A 101 18.86 29.73 25.45
N PRO A 102 17.97 30.63 25.92
CA PRO A 102 18.27 32.05 26.01
C PRO A 102 19.35 32.40 27.04
N TRP A 103 19.90 31.39 27.75
CA TRP A 103 20.96 31.52 28.75
C TRP A 103 22.31 30.97 28.26
N SER A 104 22.76 31.35 27.06
CA SER A 104 24.20 31.31 26.79
C SER A 104 24.83 32.56 27.42
N PHE A 105 25.40 32.39 28.61
CA PHE A 105 26.15 33.42 29.33
C PHE A 105 27.42 33.80 28.55
N PHE A 106 27.51 35.06 28.14
CA PHE A 106 28.72 35.90 28.13
C PHE A 106 28.30 37.36 28.27
#